data_AF-A0A3A9H2W0-F1
#
_entry.id   AF-A0A3A9H2W0-F1
#
_cell.length_a   1.000
_cell.length_b   1.000
_cell.length_c   1.000
_cell.angle_alpha   90.00
_cell.angle_beta   90.00
_cell.angle_gamma   90.00
#
_symmetry.space_group_name_H-M   'P 1'
#
loop_
_entity.id
_entity.type
_entity.pdbx_description
1 polymer ?
#
loop_
_entity_poly.entity_id
_entity_poly.type
_entity_poly.pdbx_seq_one_letter_code
_entity_poly.pdbx_strand_id
1 'polypeptide(L)' 'MERRPIIMVDTSNMPTFCRNHCCNGDCSRHISKGMAYMGPCKFSLLKDTEDCEGYISRRKKTMQEIKQIEKEMEEAGIER' A
#
# COMPACT_ATOMS: atom_id res chain seq x y z
N MET A 1 -41.89 -18.91 12.07
CA MET A 1 -40.60 -18.21 11.94
C MET A 1 -39.76 -19.00 10.94
N GLU A 2 -39.48 -18.42 9.77
CA GLU A 2 -38.56 -19.04 8.82
C GLU A 2 -37.16 -19.11 9.44
N ARG A 3 -36.55 -20.31 9.47
CA ARG A 3 -35.16 -20.48 9.90
C ARG A 3 -34.26 -19.91 8.81
N ARG A 4 -33.68 -18.73 9.06
CA ARG A 4 -32.63 -18.20 8.19
C ARG A 4 -31.40 -19.12 8.27
N PRO A 5 -30.77 -19.48 7.14
CA PRO A 5 -29.59 -20.31 7.14
C PRO A 5 -28.43 -19.60 7.85
N ILE A 6 -27.69 -20.35 8.69
CA ILE A 6 -26.43 -19.90 9.27
C ILE A 6 -25.34 -20.22 8.24
N ILE A 7 -24.70 -19.19 7.69
CA ILE A 7 -23.60 -19.33 6.74
C ILE A 7 -22.30 -19.16 7.54
N MET A 8 -21.49 -20.22 7.60
CA MET A 8 -20.14 -20.19 8.17
C MET A 8 -19.13 -20.09 7.04
N VAL A 9 -18.31 -19.04 7.05
CA VAL A 9 -17.26 -18.80 6.06
C VAL A 9 -15.91 -19.04 6.72
N ASP A 10 -15.09 -19.93 6.16
CA ASP A 10 -13.71 -20.13 6.61
C ASP A 10 -12.85 -18.92 6.22
N THR A 11 -12.19 -18.34 7.22
CA THR A 11 -11.40 -17.11 7.10
C THR A 11 -9.91 -17.34 7.31
N SER A 12 -9.49 -18.60 7.41
CA SER A 12 -8.12 -19.01 7.78
C SER A 12 -7.09 -18.64 6.71
N ASN A 13 -7.45 -18.77 5.43
CA ASN A 13 -6.55 -18.55 4.28
C ASN A 13 -6.85 -17.26 3.49
N MET A 14 -7.49 -16.28 4.12
CA MET A 14 -7.82 -15.04 3.41
C MET A 14 -6.55 -14.21 3.14
N PRO A 15 -6.38 -13.70 1.91
CA PRO A 15 -5.25 -12.83 1.60
C PRO A 15 -5.30 -11.57 2.46
N THR A 16 -4.12 -11.18 2.94
CA THR A 16 -3.96 -9.97 3.75
C THR A 16 -3.30 -8.88 2.92
N PHE A 17 -3.98 -7.76 2.77
CA PHE A 17 -3.51 -6.57 2.07
C PHE A 17 -3.05 -5.49 3.06
N CYS A 18 -2.05 -4.73 2.64
CA CYS A 18 -1.44 -3.63 3.36
C CYS A 18 -2.37 -2.40 3.38
N ARG A 19 -2.75 -1.94 4.58
CA ARG A 19 -3.56 -0.74 4.79
C ARG A 19 -2.74 0.54 4.98
N ASN A 20 -1.42 0.47 4.85
CA ASN A 20 -0.53 1.60 5.18
C ASN A 20 -0.60 2.79 4.20
N HIS A 21 -1.36 2.67 3.09
CA HIS A 21 -1.37 3.66 2.00
C HIS A 21 0.04 4.08 1.56
N CYS A 22 0.94 3.10 1.38
CA CYS A 22 2.29 3.38 0.93
C CYS A 22 2.28 3.89 -0.52
N CYS A 23 3.31 4.63 -0.88
CA CYS A 23 3.53 5.08 -2.27
C CYS A 23 4.43 4.11 -3.04
N ASN A 24 4.62 2.89 -2.54
CA ASN A 24 5.34 1.84 -3.24
C ASN A 24 4.40 1.19 -4.27
N GLY A 25 4.56 1.55 -5.55
CA GLY A 25 3.73 1.04 -6.65
C GLY A 25 3.91 -0.45 -6.91
N ASP A 26 5.06 -1.01 -6.55
CA ASP A 26 5.40 -2.41 -6.80
C ASP A 26 4.93 -3.34 -5.68
N CYS A 27 4.41 -2.78 -4.58
CA CYS A 27 3.98 -3.56 -3.41
C CYS A 27 2.91 -4.61 -3.81
N SER A 28 3.21 -5.90 -3.61
CA SER A 28 2.33 -7.03 -3.95
C SER A 28 1.03 -6.99 -3.16
N ARG A 29 1.11 -6.58 -1.89
CA ARG A 29 -0.02 -6.48 -0.96
C ARG A 29 -0.63 -5.08 -0.92
N HIS A 30 -0.39 -4.20 -1.90
CA HIS A 30 -0.86 -2.82 -1.87
C HIS A 30 -2.39 -2.71 -1.69
N ILE A 31 -2.85 -1.66 -1.00
CA ILE A 31 -4.28 -1.44 -0.72
C ILE A 31 -5.14 -1.43 -1.99
N SER A 32 -4.64 -0.87 -3.10
CA SER A 32 -5.36 -0.85 -4.38
C SER A 32 -5.64 -2.25 -4.92
N LYS A 33 -4.71 -3.20 -4.73
CA LYS A 33 -4.89 -4.60 -5.12
C LYS A 33 -5.94 -5.28 -4.26
N GLY A 34 -5.97 -4.97 -2.96
CA GLY A 34 -7.03 -5.43 -2.07
C GLY A 34 -8.40 -4.86 -2.42
N MET A 35 -8.47 -3.58 -2.82
CA MET A 35 -9.73 -2.96 -3.25
C MET A 35 -10.25 -3.53 -4.57
N ALA A 36 -9.37 -4.03 -5.44
CA ALA A 36 -9.74 -4.72 -6.67
C ALA A 36 -10.08 -6.22 -6.48
N TYR A 37 -9.85 -6.76 -5.27
CA TYR A 37 -10.06 -8.18 -4.99
C TYR A 37 -11.55 -8.49 -4.76
N MET A 38 -12.08 -9.48 -5.48
CA MET A 38 -13.50 -9.85 -5.45
C MET A 38 -13.86 -10.92 -4.41
N GLY A 39 -12.90 -11.33 -3.57
CA GLY A 39 -13.10 -12.32 -2.51
C GLY A 39 -13.00 -11.73 -1.10
N PRO A 40 -13.26 -12.54 -0.08
CA PRO A 40 -13.09 -12.10 1.29
C PRO A 40 -11.58 -11.93 1.56
N CYS A 41 -11.20 -10.76 2.05
CA CYS A 41 -9.80 -10.40 2.32
C CYS A 41 -9.68 -9.63 3.63
N LYS A 42 -8.46 -9.58 4.18
CA LYS A 42 -8.14 -8.81 5.38
C LYS A 42 -7.30 -7.60 5.00
N PHE A 43 -7.54 -6.48 5.66
CA PHE A 43 -6.66 -5.32 5.59
C PHE A 43 -5.93 -5.17 6.92
N SER A 44 -4.61 -5.02 6.89
CA SER A 44 -3.79 -4.91 8.09
C SER A 44 -2.63 -3.93 7.89
N LEU A 45 -2.14 -3.36 8.98
CA LEU A 45 -0.98 -2.48 8.94
C LEU A 45 0.29 -3.34 8.88
N LEU A 46 0.77 -3.61 7.67
CA LEU A 46 1.98 -4.41 7.42
C LEU A 46 3.23 -3.53 7.45
N LYS A 47 3.26 -2.44 8.24
CA LYS A 47 4.41 -1.54 8.28
C LYS A 47 5.41 -2.14 9.25
N ASP A 48 6.69 -2.17 8.87
CA ASP A 48 7.76 -2.66 9.75
C ASP A 48 7.64 -4.17 10.09
N THR A 49 6.80 -4.92 9.36
CA THR A 49 6.69 -6.39 9.43
C THR A 49 7.47 -7.05 8.30
N GLU A 50 7.76 -8.35 8.40
CA GLU A 50 8.43 -9.13 7.34
C GLU A 50 7.63 -9.13 6.01
N ASP A 51 6.31 -9.04 6.10
CA ASP A 51 5.40 -8.91 4.96
C ASP A 51 5.47 -7.53 4.26
N CYS A 52 6.29 -6.60 4.75
CA CYS A 52 6.42 -5.25 4.20
C CYS A 52 7.50 -5.19 3.12
N GLU A 53 7.10 -5.02 1.86
CA GLU A 53 8.03 -4.90 0.72
C GLU A 53 8.67 -3.51 0.59
N GLY A 54 8.93 -2.83 1.71
CA GLY A 54 9.51 -1.48 1.70
C GLY A 54 8.43 -0.39 1.68
N TYR A 55 7.96 -0.01 2.87
CA TYR A 55 7.02 1.09 3.04
C TYR A 55 7.64 2.44 2.61
N ILE A 56 7.11 3.01 1.53
CA ILE A 56 7.41 4.37 1.10
C ILE A 56 6.31 5.29 1.60
N SER A 57 6.64 6.23 2.49
CA SER A 57 5.69 7.26 2.92
C SER A 57 5.58 8.34 1.84
N ARG A 58 4.40 8.98 1.74
CA ARG A 58 4.18 10.11 0.83
C ARG A 58 5.22 11.23 1.05
N ARG A 59 5.53 11.55 2.31
CA ARG A 59 6.55 12.53 2.66
C ARG A 59 7.93 12.17 2.10
N LYS A 60 8.36 10.90 2.23
CA LYS A 60 9.65 10.46 1.68
C LYS A 60 9.69 10.60 0.16
N LYS A 61 8.59 10.23 -0.52
CA LYS A 61 8.47 10.39 -1.97
C LYS A 61 8.59 11.85 -2.40
N THR A 62 7.82 12.76 -1.78
CA THR A 62 7.89 14.20 -2.09
C THR A 62 9.27 14.79 -1.83
N MET A 63 9.96 14.37 -0.76
CA MET A 63 11.34 14.82 -0.49
C MET A 63 12.35 14.32 -1.54
N GLN A 64 12.16 13.10 -2.07
CA GLN A 64 13.00 12.59 -3.16
C GLN A 64 12.74 13.36 -4.45
N GLU A 65 11.47 13.63 -4.78
CA GLU A 65 11.07 14.43 -5.93
C GLU A 65 11.65 15.85 -5.85
N ILE A 66 11.58 16.51 -4.69
CA ILE A 66 12.19 17.84 -4.47
C ILE A 66 13.70 17.79 -4.72
N LYS A 67 14.41 16.81 -4.15
CA LYS A 67 15.86 16.66 -4.37
C LYS A 67 16.21 16.43 -5.84
N GLN A 68 15.40 15.66 -6.54
CA GLN A 68 15.59 15.40 -7.96
C GLN A 68 15.45 16.70 -8.77
N ILE A 69 14.42 17.49 -8.48
CA ILE A 69 14.19 18.80 -9.10
C ILE A 69 15.33 19.76 -8.78
N GLU A 70 15.80 19.81 -7.52
CA GLU A 70 16.94 20.67 -7.13
C GLU A 70 18.22 20.30 -7.89
N LYS A 71 18.49 19.01 -8.08
CA LYS A 71 19.63 18.52 -8.86
C LYS A 71 19.49 18.88 -10.34
N GLU A 72 18.30 18.74 -10.91
CA GLU A 72 18.03 19.12 -12.29
C GLU A 72 18.15 20.64 -12.51
N MET A 73 17.75 21.46 -11.52
CA MET A 73 17.93 22.92 -11.54
C MET A 73 19.42 23.30 -11.46
N GLU A 74 20.20 22.63 -10.60
CA GLU A 74 21.65 22.81 -10.50
C GLU A 74 22.35 22.43 -11.82
N GLU A 75 21.99 21.29 -12.42
CA GLU A 75 22.52 20.84 -13.71
C GLU A 75 22.11 21.77 -14.87
N ALA A 76 20.93 22.39 -14.80
CA ALA A 76 20.48 23.39 -15.76
C ALA A 76 21.08 24.80 -15.54
N GLY A 77 21.88 24.99 -14.49
CA GLY A 77 22.51 26.28 -14.15
C GLY A 77 21.51 27.34 -13.70
N ILE A 78 20.34 26.94 -13.20
CA ILE A 78 19.30 27.84 -12.70
C ILE A 78 19.58 28.10 -11.22
N GLU A 79 20.15 29.26 -10.90
CA GLU A 79 20.32 29.71 -9.51
C GLU A 79 18.94 29.96 -8.86
N ARG A 80 18.84 29.64 -7.57
CA ARG A 80 17.61 29.73 -6.75
C ARG A 80 17.01 31.13 -6.69
#